data_AF-A0A7L4NFY4-F1
#
_entry.id   AF-A0A7L4NFY4-F1
#
_cell.length_a   1.000
_cell.length_b   1.000
_cell.length_c   1.000
_cell.angle_alpha   90.00
_cell.angle_beta   90.00
_cell.angle_gamma   90.00
#
_symmetry.space_group_name_H-M   'P 1'
#
loop_
_entity.id
_entity.type
_entity.pdbx_description
1 polymer ?
#
loop_
_entity_poly.entity_id
_entity_poly.type
_entity_poly.pdbx_seq_one_letter_code
_entity_poly.pdbx_strand_id
1 'polypeptide(L)'
;HVKLEEYEPAEFNTKDIILKKAREVFVCNHQTITTFFCRLFPVLDWLPRYNVKTQLLGDVISGLLVGIVAIPQSISYSLLANQDPIYGIYTNFFCNIIYVAMATSRHNSVGSFGVLCLMIGQSVNRHLQLAGYSNDNTGSSLVGNSTSFSNGTGVCDRSCYAITVALSLSFLVGLYQILLGVLQLGFVAVYLSEPLLSGFVTGSSLTIITSQMKYLLGLKIP
;
A
#
# COMPACT_ATOMS: atom_id res chain seq x y z
N HIS A 1 -26.82 27.59 -43.85
CA HIS A 1 -25.35 27.64 -43.99
C HIS A 1 -24.75 27.79 -42.59
N VAL A 2 -24.46 26.66 -41.96
CA VAL A 2 -23.78 26.59 -40.66
C VAL A 2 -22.28 26.58 -40.96
N LYS A 3 -21.56 27.62 -40.54
CA LYS A 3 -20.09 27.68 -40.65
C LYS A 3 -19.50 26.66 -39.67
N LEU A 4 -18.77 25.68 -40.21
CA LEU A 4 -17.90 24.80 -39.44
C LEU A 4 -16.64 25.60 -39.10
N GLU A 5 -16.36 25.76 -37.82
CA GLU A 5 -15.12 26.34 -37.32
C GLU A 5 -14.08 25.23 -37.21
N GLU A 6 -12.99 25.43 -37.93
CA GLU A 6 -11.87 24.52 -38.13
C GLU A 6 -11.02 24.47 -36.85
N TYR A 7 -10.95 23.32 -36.19
CA TYR A 7 -10.14 23.10 -35.00
C TYR A 7 -8.72 22.70 -35.43
N GLU A 8 -7.83 23.69 -35.46
CA GLU A 8 -6.40 23.52 -35.69
C GLU A 8 -5.73 22.91 -34.45
N PRO A 9 -4.95 21.82 -34.55
CA PRO A 9 -4.34 21.18 -33.39
C PRO A 9 -3.14 22.01 -32.93
N ALA A 10 -3.29 22.77 -31.84
CA ALA A 10 -2.16 23.38 -31.16
C ALA A 10 -1.26 22.27 -30.59
N GLU A 11 -0.04 22.11 -31.14
CA GLU A 11 1.02 21.29 -30.55
C GLU A 11 1.38 21.84 -29.16
N PHE A 12 0.64 21.36 -28.16
CA PHE A 12 0.77 21.74 -26.76
C PHE A 12 2.03 21.07 -26.20
N ASN A 13 3.16 21.77 -26.34
CA ASN A 13 4.49 21.30 -25.99
C ASN A 13 4.57 20.96 -24.49
N THR A 14 4.40 19.68 -24.17
CA THR A 14 4.31 19.13 -22.80
C THR A 14 5.56 19.46 -21.98
N LYS A 15 6.70 19.66 -22.66
CA LYS A 15 7.98 20.06 -22.08
C LYS A 15 7.90 21.43 -21.41
N ASP A 16 7.17 22.38 -21.98
CA ASP A 16 7.06 23.74 -21.44
C ASP A 16 6.20 23.78 -20.17
N ILE A 17 5.18 22.92 -20.07
CA ILE A 17 4.38 22.76 -18.85
C ILE A 17 5.21 22.10 -17.74
N ILE A 18 5.99 21.06 -18.08
CA ILE A 18 6.87 20.36 -17.12
C ILE A 18 7.97 21.32 -16.63
N LEU A 19 8.56 22.11 -17.52
CA LEU A 19 9.63 23.05 -17.20
C LEU A 19 9.10 24.27 -16.42
N LYS A 20 7.87 24.71 -16.69
CA LYS A 20 7.18 25.75 -15.92
C LYS A 20 6.79 25.27 -14.52
N LYS A 21 6.25 24.04 -14.39
CA LYS A 21 5.99 23.40 -13.08
C LYS A 21 7.28 23.16 -12.29
N ALA A 22 8.35 22.70 -12.94
CA ALA A 22 9.65 22.50 -12.29
C ALA A 22 10.24 23.82 -11.77
N ARG A 23 10.04 24.92 -12.50
CA ARG A 23 10.46 26.25 -12.08
C ARG A 23 9.65 26.77 -10.90
N GLU A 24 8.34 26.52 -10.85
CA GLU A 24 7.48 26.89 -9.70
C GLU A 24 7.82 26.08 -8.43
N VAL A 25 8.23 24.81 -8.57
CA VAL A 25 8.71 23.99 -7.45
C VAL A 25 10.06 24.50 -6.90
N PHE A 26 10.89 25.12 -7.75
CA PHE A 26 12.21 25.61 -7.37
C PHE A 26 12.26 27.02 -6.76
N VAL A 27 11.14 27.78 -6.75
CA VAL A 27 11.10 29.08 -6.07
C VAL A 27 10.81 28.89 -4.58
N CYS A 28 11.87 28.64 -3.81
CA CYS A 28 11.84 28.62 -2.36
C CYS A 28 11.66 30.04 -1.78
N ASN A 29 10.42 30.42 -1.46
CA ASN A 29 10.14 31.46 -0.49
C ASN A 29 9.80 30.81 0.87
N HIS A 30 10.35 31.30 1.98
CA HIS A 30 10.14 30.77 3.33
C HIS A 30 8.63 30.71 3.68
N GLN A 31 7.84 31.67 3.21
CA GLN A 31 6.37 31.67 3.36
C GLN A 31 5.68 30.56 2.56
N THR A 32 6.22 30.16 1.41
CA THR A 32 5.66 29.05 0.60
C THR A 32 5.92 27.70 1.26
N ILE A 33 7.08 27.50 1.90
CA ILE A 33 7.39 26.27 2.65
C ILE A 33 6.50 26.13 3.89
N THR A 34 6.29 27.21 4.66
CA THR A 34 5.38 27.17 5.81
C THR A 34 3.93 26.93 5.36
N THR A 35 3.49 27.57 4.27
CA THR A 35 2.15 27.35 3.71
C THR A 35 2.01 25.93 3.14
N PHE A 36 3.06 25.39 2.54
CA PHE A 36 3.11 24.01 2.04
C PHE A 36 3.07 23.01 3.19
N PHE A 37 3.80 23.24 4.29
CA PHE A 37 3.74 22.40 5.49
C PHE A 37 2.38 22.48 6.21
N CYS A 38 1.77 23.66 6.31
CA CYS A 38 0.40 23.81 6.83
C CYS A 38 -0.64 23.13 5.92
N ARG A 39 -0.39 23.06 4.59
CA ARG A 39 -1.20 22.28 3.65
C ARG A 39 -0.90 20.78 3.66
N LEU A 40 0.33 20.38 3.99
CA LEU A 40 0.79 18.99 4.05
C LEU A 40 0.37 18.29 5.35
N PHE A 41 0.23 19.06 6.43
CA PHE A 41 -0.28 18.62 7.73
C PHE A 41 -1.60 19.32 8.07
N PRO A 42 -2.69 19.03 7.32
CA PRO A 42 -4.02 19.60 7.58
C PRO A 42 -4.58 19.17 8.96
N VAL A 43 -3.95 18.19 9.61
CA VAL A 43 -4.23 17.80 11.00
C VAL A 43 -4.18 18.96 11.98
N LEU A 44 -3.26 19.91 11.75
CA LEU A 44 -3.06 21.06 12.63
C LEU A 44 -4.18 22.11 12.54
N ASP A 45 -4.98 22.11 11.48
CA ASP A 45 -6.07 23.07 11.30
C ASP A 45 -7.36 22.63 12.00
N TRP A 46 -7.65 21.32 12.05
CA TRP A 46 -8.88 20.81 12.65
C TRP A 46 -8.74 20.39 14.11
N LEU A 47 -7.54 19.97 14.53
CA LEU A 47 -7.29 19.56 15.92
C LEU A 47 -7.55 20.68 16.96
N PRO A 48 -7.19 21.96 16.72
CA PRO A 48 -7.46 23.04 17.68
C PRO A 48 -8.94 23.43 17.77
N ARG A 49 -9.73 23.17 16.72
CA ARG A 49 -11.18 23.44 16.69
C ARG A 49 -12.01 22.29 17.27
N TYR A 50 -11.35 21.27 17.81
CA TYR A 50 -11.98 20.04 18.28
C TYR A 50 -12.61 20.24 19.67
N ASN A 51 -13.90 19.96 19.79
CA ASN A 51 -14.61 19.97 21.07
C ASN A 51 -14.35 18.67 21.85
N VAL A 52 -13.23 18.65 22.58
CA VAL A 52 -12.74 17.47 23.34
C VAL A 52 -13.77 16.89 24.30
N LYS A 53 -14.67 17.70 24.87
CA LYS A 53 -15.61 17.22 25.88
C LYS A 53 -16.78 16.43 25.29
N THR A 54 -17.22 16.72 24.07
CA THR A 54 -18.41 16.10 23.48
C THR A 54 -18.06 14.94 22.54
N GLN A 55 -16.92 15.03 21.86
CA GLN A 55 -16.57 14.09 20.79
C GLN A 55 -15.52 13.03 21.18
N LEU A 56 -14.73 13.27 22.23
CA LEU A 56 -13.68 12.34 22.65
C LEU A 56 -14.24 10.96 23.02
N LEU A 57 -15.39 10.90 23.68
CA LEU A 57 -15.98 9.62 24.08
C LEU A 57 -16.39 8.77 22.86
N GLY A 58 -16.99 9.40 21.84
CA GLY A 58 -17.33 8.73 20.59
C GLY A 58 -16.10 8.28 19.81
N ASP A 59 -15.05 9.11 19.76
CA ASP A 59 -13.82 8.79 19.04
C ASP A 59 -13.01 7.70 19.78
N VAL A 60 -13.04 7.66 21.11
CA VAL A 60 -12.39 6.60 21.92
C VAL A 60 -13.08 5.26 21.74
N ILE A 61 -14.42 5.22 21.80
CA ILE A 61 -15.16 3.96 21.62
C ILE A 61 -15.00 3.45 20.19
N SER A 62 -15.11 4.33 19.18
CA SER A 62 -14.93 3.92 17.79
C SER A 62 -13.49 3.47 17.51
N GLY A 63 -12.48 4.16 18.04
CA GLY A 63 -11.08 3.75 17.97
C GLY A 63 -10.81 2.39 18.63
N LEU A 64 -11.42 2.13 19.80
CA LEU A 64 -11.32 0.84 20.48
C LEU A 64 -11.94 -0.28 19.64
N LEU A 65 -13.15 -0.08 19.08
CA LEU A 65 -13.82 -1.06 18.24
C LEU A 65 -13.02 -1.35 16.95
N VAL A 66 -12.55 -0.30 16.28
CA VAL A 66 -11.70 -0.44 15.08
C VAL A 66 -10.40 -1.16 15.43
N GLY A 67 -9.78 -0.85 16.57
CA GLY A 67 -8.58 -1.51 17.07
C GLY A 67 -8.78 -3.01 17.34
N ILE A 68 -9.89 -3.38 17.97
CA ILE A 68 -10.23 -4.80 18.25
C ILE A 68 -10.41 -5.58 16.94
N VAL A 69 -11.09 -5.01 15.94
CA VAL A 69 -11.30 -5.66 14.63
C VAL A 69 -9.99 -5.73 13.83
N ALA A 70 -9.15 -4.72 13.96
CA ALA A 70 -7.90 -4.58 13.22
C ALA A 70 -6.86 -5.67 13.53
N ILE A 71 -6.81 -6.19 14.77
CA ILE A 71 -5.82 -7.20 15.18
C ILE A 71 -5.97 -8.51 14.38
N PRO A 72 -7.13 -9.23 14.43
CA PRO A 72 -7.31 -10.46 13.66
C PRO A 72 -7.31 -10.21 12.15
N GLN A 73 -7.80 -9.06 11.70
CA GLN A 73 -7.74 -8.67 10.29
C GLN A 73 -6.29 -8.60 9.77
N SER A 74 -5.38 -7.95 10.51
CA SER A 74 -3.98 -7.77 10.11
C SER A 74 -3.20 -9.09 10.11
N ILE A 75 -3.47 -9.97 11.07
CA ILE A 75 -2.91 -11.32 11.12
C ILE A 75 -3.33 -12.10 9.87
N SER A 76 -4.63 -12.09 9.55
CA SER A 76 -5.18 -12.81 8.40
C SER A 76 -4.59 -12.31 7.07
N TYR A 77 -4.39 -11.00 6.95
CA TYR A 77 -3.84 -10.35 5.75
C TYR A 77 -2.35 -10.59 5.56
N SER A 78 -1.56 -10.72 6.63
CA SER A 78 -0.14 -11.11 6.53
C SER A 78 0.03 -12.51 5.97
N LEU A 79 -0.84 -13.43 6.40
CA LEU A 79 -0.85 -14.82 5.91
C LEU A 79 -1.21 -14.90 4.43
N LEU A 80 -2.13 -14.04 3.96
CA LEU A 80 -2.42 -13.88 2.52
C LEU A 80 -1.22 -13.36 1.73
N ALA A 81 -0.38 -12.53 2.35
CA ALA A 81 0.85 -11.99 1.77
C ALA A 81 2.06 -12.95 1.85
N ASN A 82 1.88 -14.17 2.37
CA ASN A 82 2.97 -15.13 2.60
C ASN A 82 4.07 -14.57 3.53
N GLN A 83 3.67 -13.76 4.52
CA GLN A 83 4.55 -13.13 5.51
C GLN A 83 4.17 -13.55 6.93
N ASP A 84 5.11 -13.45 7.85
CA ASP A 84 4.85 -13.73 9.26
C ASP A 84 3.81 -12.76 9.83
N PRO A 85 2.87 -13.22 10.69
CA PRO A 85 1.78 -12.40 11.24
C PRO A 85 2.21 -11.12 11.95
N ILE A 86 3.42 -11.13 12.51
CA ILE A 86 3.97 -9.99 13.25
C ILE A 86 4.09 -8.74 12.37
N TYR A 87 4.42 -8.91 11.09
CA TYR A 87 4.61 -7.80 10.16
C TYR A 87 3.32 -7.09 9.79
N GLY A 88 2.16 -7.78 9.79
CA GLY A 88 0.88 -7.11 9.57
C GLY A 88 0.46 -6.24 10.71
N ILE A 89 0.68 -6.68 11.95
CA ILE A 89 0.39 -5.87 13.14
C ILE A 89 1.29 -4.64 13.15
N TYR A 90 2.59 -4.79 12.84
CA TYR A 90 3.50 -3.64 12.70
C TYR A 90 3.04 -2.66 11.63
N THR A 91 2.73 -3.15 10.43
CA THR A 91 2.28 -2.31 9.32
C THR A 91 1.02 -1.54 9.72
N ASN A 92 0.03 -2.21 10.28
CA ASN A 92 -1.22 -1.57 10.66
C ASN A 92 -1.05 -0.54 11.80
N PHE A 93 -0.19 -0.81 12.78
CA PHE A 93 0.13 0.14 13.84
C PHE A 93 0.79 1.42 13.30
N PHE A 94 1.86 1.26 12.51
CA PHE A 94 2.59 2.41 11.96
C PHE A 94 1.78 3.16 10.89
N CYS A 95 1.01 2.48 10.04
CA CYS A 95 0.14 3.12 9.04
C CYS A 95 -0.89 4.05 9.69
N ASN A 96 -1.52 3.64 10.79
CA ASN A 96 -2.50 4.48 11.48
C ASN A 96 -1.84 5.73 12.09
N ILE A 97 -0.66 5.62 12.70
CA ILE A 97 0.08 6.77 13.25
C ILE A 97 0.47 7.76 12.15
N ILE A 98 1.06 7.25 11.05
CA ILE A 98 1.48 8.07 9.91
C ILE A 98 0.26 8.73 9.26
N TYR A 99 -0.84 8.00 9.10
CA TYR A 99 -2.07 8.53 8.54
C TYR A 99 -2.65 9.65 9.40
N VAL A 100 -2.70 9.52 10.72
CA VAL A 100 -3.16 10.60 11.62
C VAL A 100 -2.31 11.86 11.47
N ALA A 101 -0.99 11.73 11.32
CA ALA A 101 -0.13 12.88 11.07
C ALA A 101 -0.50 13.59 9.75
N MET A 102 -0.80 12.84 8.68
CA MET A 102 -1.10 13.39 7.36
C MET A 102 -2.61 13.51 7.05
N ALA A 103 -3.48 13.33 8.04
CA ALA A 103 -4.91 13.11 7.82
C ALA A 103 -5.63 14.38 7.31
N THR A 104 -6.20 14.30 6.12
CA THR A 104 -7.13 15.27 5.53
C THR A 104 -8.59 15.03 5.95
N SER A 105 -8.93 13.84 6.49
CA SER A 105 -10.28 13.47 6.90
C SER A 105 -10.31 12.76 8.25
N ARG A 106 -11.29 13.14 9.10
CA ARG A 106 -11.41 12.72 10.51
C ARG A 106 -12.06 11.34 10.71
N HIS A 107 -12.87 10.88 9.77
CA HIS A 107 -13.68 9.66 9.94
C HIS A 107 -13.18 8.45 9.15
N ASN A 108 -12.18 8.65 8.29
CA ASN A 108 -11.61 7.56 7.50
C ASN A 108 -10.35 7.05 8.19
N SER A 109 -10.22 5.72 8.33
CA SER A 109 -9.01 5.07 8.82
C SER A 109 -8.39 4.30 7.67
N VAL A 110 -7.12 4.57 7.36
CA VAL A 110 -6.38 3.82 6.35
C VAL A 110 -5.64 2.69 7.03
N GLY A 111 -5.84 1.47 6.53
CA GLY A 111 -5.20 0.27 7.04
C GLY A 111 -4.90 -0.73 5.94
N SER A 112 -4.63 -1.97 6.36
CA SER A 112 -4.34 -3.08 5.45
C SER A 112 -5.59 -3.49 4.67
N PHE A 113 -5.46 -3.69 3.35
CA PHE A 113 -6.56 -4.13 2.47
C PHE A 113 -6.27 -5.53 1.92
N GLY A 114 -7.26 -6.43 1.98
CA GLY A 114 -7.09 -7.84 1.63
C GLY A 114 -6.62 -8.08 0.19
N VAL A 115 -7.12 -7.29 -0.77
CA VAL A 115 -6.73 -7.43 -2.20
C VAL A 115 -5.27 -7.01 -2.42
N LEU A 116 -4.81 -5.94 -1.74
CA LEU A 116 -3.41 -5.52 -1.80
C LEU A 116 -2.50 -6.63 -1.24
N CYS A 117 -2.93 -7.28 -0.16
CA CYS A 117 -2.21 -8.38 0.49
C CYS A 117 -2.13 -9.64 -0.40
N LEU A 118 -3.16 -9.93 -1.20
CA LEU A 118 -3.09 -10.97 -2.21
C LEU A 118 -2.12 -10.63 -3.35
N MET A 119 -2.17 -9.39 -3.86
CA MET A 119 -1.30 -8.97 -4.96
C MET A 119 0.18 -8.97 -4.57
N ILE A 120 0.52 -8.46 -3.37
CA ILE A 120 1.88 -8.55 -2.82
C ILE A 120 2.27 -10.02 -2.63
N GLY A 121 1.38 -10.87 -2.08
CA GLY A 121 1.67 -12.29 -1.89
C GLY A 121 1.98 -13.02 -3.20
N GLN A 122 1.22 -12.75 -4.26
CA GLN A 122 1.49 -13.32 -5.59
C GLN A 122 2.79 -12.80 -6.21
N SER A 123 3.07 -11.50 -6.08
CA SER A 123 4.32 -10.90 -6.56
C SER A 123 5.54 -11.46 -5.83
N VAL A 124 5.50 -11.49 -4.50
CA VAL A 124 6.55 -12.05 -3.65
C VAL A 124 6.74 -13.54 -3.96
N ASN A 125 5.65 -14.31 -4.07
CA ASN A 125 5.74 -15.73 -4.42
C ASN A 125 6.38 -15.96 -5.79
N ARG A 126 6.08 -15.10 -6.78
CA ARG A 126 6.74 -15.17 -8.09
C ARG A 126 8.24 -14.90 -8.00
N HIS A 127 8.66 -13.90 -7.23
CA HIS A 127 10.09 -13.61 -7.00
C HIS A 127 10.80 -14.70 -6.20
N LEU A 128 10.10 -15.35 -5.28
CA LEU A 128 10.62 -16.42 -4.45
C LEU A 128 10.85 -17.70 -5.27
N GLN A 129 9.92 -18.04 -6.18
CA GLN A 129 10.08 -19.13 -7.13
C GLN A 129 11.26 -18.90 -8.10
N LEU A 130 11.43 -17.67 -8.60
CA LEU A 130 12.56 -17.31 -9.45
C LEU A 130 13.91 -17.42 -8.74
N ALA A 131 13.94 -17.17 -7.43
CA ALA A 131 15.13 -17.33 -6.59
C ALA A 131 15.42 -18.80 -6.20
N GLY A 132 14.59 -19.75 -6.63
CA GLY A 132 14.76 -21.18 -6.34
C GLY A 132 14.23 -21.62 -4.96
N TYR A 133 13.50 -20.75 -4.25
CA TYR A 133 12.79 -21.13 -3.02
C TYR A 133 11.48 -21.85 -3.39
N SER A 134 11.58 -23.12 -3.79
CA SER A 134 10.42 -23.97 -4.06
C SER A 134 9.74 -24.43 -2.76
N ASN A 135 8.41 -24.46 -2.78
CA ASN A 135 7.54 -25.08 -1.75
C ASN A 135 7.49 -26.61 -1.88
N ASP A 136 8.54 -27.24 -2.40
CA ASP A 136 8.55 -28.69 -2.57
C ASP A 136 8.90 -29.31 -1.23
N ASN A 137 7.86 -29.72 -0.50
CA ASN A 137 7.93 -30.62 0.66
C ASN A 137 8.39 -32.04 0.26
N THR A 138 9.15 -32.21 -0.82
CA THR A 138 9.93 -33.42 -1.03
C THR A 138 11.22 -33.25 -0.28
N GLY A 139 11.40 -34.09 0.74
CA GLY A 139 12.69 -34.38 1.34
C GLY A 139 13.68 -34.87 0.29
N SER A 140 14.23 -33.93 -0.47
CA SER A 140 15.50 -34.06 -1.17
C SER A 140 16.58 -33.43 -0.31
N SER A 141 16.60 -33.83 0.97
CA SER A 141 17.87 -34.19 1.58
C SER A 141 18.45 -35.34 0.76
N LEU A 142 19.00 -35.01 -0.42
CA LEU A 142 20.08 -35.80 -0.97
C LEU A 142 21.10 -35.84 0.16
N VAL A 143 21.22 -37.03 0.74
CA VAL A 143 22.16 -37.39 1.78
C VAL A 143 23.56 -37.07 1.25
N GLY A 144 23.97 -35.83 1.44
CA GLY A 144 25.33 -35.36 1.29
C GLY A 144 25.88 -35.22 2.70
N ASN A 145 26.63 -36.22 3.14
CA ASN A 145 27.57 -36.09 4.24
C ASN A 145 28.62 -35.04 3.84
N SER A 146 28.29 -33.77 4.03
CA SER A 146 29.18 -32.64 3.87
C SER A 146 29.06 -31.82 5.15
N THR A 147 30.02 -31.98 6.05
CA THR A 147 30.29 -31.01 7.12
C THR A 147 30.72 -29.71 6.46
N SER A 148 29.74 -28.96 5.96
CA SER A 148 29.95 -27.65 5.39
C SER A 148 30.12 -26.73 6.58
N PHE A 149 31.38 -26.51 6.93
CA PHE A 149 31.80 -25.38 7.73
C PHE A 149 31.39 -24.11 6.97
N SER A 150 30.17 -23.63 7.22
CA SER A 150 29.70 -22.38 6.65
C SER A 150 30.39 -21.25 7.38
N ASN A 151 31.52 -20.82 6.84
CA ASN A 151 31.97 -19.44 7.01
C ASN A 151 30.76 -18.53 6.82
N GLY A 152 30.44 -17.72 7.82
CA GLY A 152 29.17 -16.99 7.97
C GLY A 152 28.91 -15.89 6.94
N THR A 153 28.75 -16.26 5.66
CA THR A 153 28.04 -15.45 4.67
C THR A 153 26.60 -15.96 4.65
N GLY A 154 25.81 -15.51 5.61
CA GLY A 154 24.43 -15.95 5.82
C GLY A 154 23.55 -15.69 4.60
N VAL A 155 23.23 -16.75 3.87
CA VAL A 155 22.14 -16.77 2.89
C VAL A 155 20.86 -16.50 3.66
N CYS A 156 20.16 -15.40 3.34
CA CYS A 156 18.92 -15.04 4.03
C CYS A 156 17.84 -16.09 3.76
N ASP A 157 17.23 -16.63 4.82
CA ASP A 157 16.16 -17.63 4.78
C ASP A 157 14.93 -17.14 3.97
N ARG A 158 14.03 -18.07 3.60
CA ARG A 158 12.81 -17.80 2.82
C ARG A 158 12.04 -16.57 3.35
N SER A 159 11.82 -16.50 4.67
CA SER A 159 11.10 -15.39 5.31
C SER A 159 11.86 -14.05 5.21
N CYS A 160 13.19 -14.06 5.37
CA CYS A 160 14.02 -12.85 5.22
C CYS A 160 14.00 -12.34 3.76
N TYR A 161 14.11 -13.26 2.79
CA TYR A 161 14.04 -12.87 1.40
C TYR A 161 12.65 -12.34 1.04
N ALA A 162 11.59 -12.99 1.52
CA ALA A 162 10.21 -12.60 1.25
C ALA A 162 9.91 -11.18 1.77
N ILE A 163 10.32 -10.84 3.01
CA ILE A 163 10.13 -9.48 3.55
C ILE A 163 10.97 -8.44 2.79
N THR A 164 12.18 -8.80 2.36
CA THR A 164 13.05 -7.89 1.59
C THR A 164 12.42 -7.52 0.25
N VAL A 165 11.87 -8.51 -0.47
CA VAL A 165 11.13 -8.27 -1.71
C VAL A 165 9.91 -7.40 -1.42
N ALA A 166 9.15 -7.70 -0.36
CA ALA A 166 7.97 -6.93 -0.01
C ALA A 166 8.29 -5.46 0.28
N LEU A 167 9.35 -5.18 1.04
CA LEU A 167 9.81 -3.83 1.33
C LEU A 167 10.25 -3.08 0.07
N SER A 168 10.95 -3.76 -0.84
CA SER A 168 11.34 -3.14 -2.11
C SER A 168 10.12 -2.76 -2.98
N LEU A 169 9.09 -3.61 -2.98
CA LEU A 169 7.84 -3.31 -3.69
C LEU A 169 7.08 -2.17 -3.03
N SER A 170 6.96 -2.16 -1.69
CA SER A 170 6.34 -1.07 -0.94
C SER A 170 7.03 0.26 -1.17
N PHE A 171 8.36 0.28 -1.20
CA PHE A 171 9.13 1.48 -1.48
C PHE A 171 8.89 1.99 -2.91
N LEU A 172 8.88 1.09 -3.89
CA LEU A 172 8.59 1.42 -5.28
C LEU A 172 7.16 1.98 -5.45
N VAL A 173 6.17 1.35 -4.81
CA VAL A 173 4.78 1.83 -4.82
C VAL A 173 4.68 3.22 -4.19
N GLY A 174 5.42 3.48 -3.11
CA GLY A 174 5.50 4.82 -2.50
C GLY A 174 6.07 5.87 -3.45
N LEU A 175 7.15 5.54 -4.17
CA LEU A 175 7.71 6.43 -5.20
C LEU A 175 6.73 6.68 -6.35
N TYR A 176 6.03 5.65 -6.82
CA TYR A 176 4.98 5.82 -7.83
C TYR A 176 3.84 6.70 -7.31
N GLN A 177 3.41 6.54 -6.05
CA GLN A 177 2.36 7.37 -5.47
C GLN A 177 2.78 8.85 -5.40
N ILE A 178 4.03 9.13 -5.04
CA ILE A 178 4.59 10.48 -5.03
C ILE A 178 4.67 11.04 -6.46
N LEU A 179 5.15 10.24 -7.42
CA LEU A 179 5.27 10.64 -8.82
C LEU A 179 3.89 10.98 -9.43
N LEU A 180 2.89 10.12 -9.21
CA LEU A 180 1.51 10.35 -9.66
C LEU A 180 0.88 11.57 -8.98
N GLY A 181 1.21 11.80 -7.71
CA GLY A 181 0.81 13.00 -6.96
C GLY A 181 1.40 14.29 -7.54
N VAL A 182 2.69 14.31 -7.86
CA VAL A 182 3.38 15.46 -8.49
C VAL A 182 2.85 15.74 -9.90
N LEU A 183 2.60 14.67 -10.68
CA LEU A 183 1.97 14.77 -11.99
C LEU A 183 0.48 15.17 -11.91
N GLN A 184 -0.09 15.25 -10.70
CA GLN A 184 -1.50 15.55 -10.44
C GLN A 184 -2.46 14.67 -11.24
N LEU A 185 -2.09 13.41 -11.47
CA LEU A 185 -2.92 12.43 -12.17
C LEU A 185 -4.12 11.95 -11.31
N GLY A 186 -4.37 12.57 -10.16
CA GLY A 186 -5.58 12.36 -9.36
C GLY A 186 -6.86 12.58 -10.17
N PHE A 187 -6.84 13.46 -11.19
CA PHE A 187 -7.95 13.62 -12.12
C PHE A 187 -8.25 12.32 -12.88
N VAL A 188 -7.23 11.59 -13.35
CA VAL A 188 -7.40 10.33 -14.08
C VAL A 188 -7.96 9.23 -13.17
N ALA A 189 -7.55 9.19 -11.90
CA ALA A 189 -8.10 8.26 -10.92
C ALA A 189 -9.61 8.49 -10.67
N VAL A 190 -10.08 9.74 -10.78
CA VAL A 190 -11.50 10.09 -10.67
C VAL A 190 -12.33 9.63 -11.88
N TYR A 191 -11.71 9.38 -13.04
CA TYR A 191 -12.39 8.85 -14.23
C TYR A 191 -12.59 7.32 -14.22
N LEU A 192 -12.02 6.61 -13.24
CA LEU A 192 -12.29 5.19 -13.12
C LEU A 192 -13.77 5.00 -12.77
N SER A 193 -14.54 4.39 -13.68
CA SER A 193 -15.98 4.26 -13.50
C SER A 193 -16.29 3.40 -12.26
N GLU A 194 -17.24 3.85 -11.42
CA GLU A 194 -17.68 3.09 -10.24
C GLU A 194 -18.04 1.62 -10.53
N PRO A 195 -18.68 1.27 -11.68
CA PRO A 195 -18.92 -0.12 -12.05
C PRO A 195 -17.64 -0.95 -12.22
N LEU A 196 -16.55 -0.35 -12.70
CA LEU A 196 -15.27 -1.04 -12.87
C LEU A 196 -14.63 -1.32 -11.50
N LEU A 197 -14.63 -0.34 -10.61
CA LEU A 197 -14.13 -0.52 -9.24
C LEU A 197 -14.95 -1.57 -8.48
N SER A 198 -16.27 -1.50 -8.57
CA SER A 198 -17.17 -2.47 -7.94
C SER A 198 -16.96 -3.90 -8.47
N GLY A 199 -16.82 -4.05 -9.79
CA GLY A 199 -16.51 -5.34 -10.42
C GLY A 199 -15.15 -5.89 -9.98
N PHE A 200 -14.11 -5.05 -9.92
CA PHE A 200 -12.79 -5.43 -9.44
C PHE A 200 -12.81 -5.88 -7.98
N VAL A 201 -13.48 -5.13 -7.09
CA VAL A 201 -13.59 -5.49 -5.67
C VAL A 201 -14.37 -6.79 -5.50
N THR A 202 -15.47 -6.98 -6.25
CA THR A 202 -16.26 -8.22 -6.21
C THR A 202 -15.46 -9.44 -6.67
N GLY A 203 -14.74 -9.33 -7.79
CA GLY A 203 -13.87 -10.41 -8.28
C GLY A 203 -12.70 -10.72 -7.32
N SER A 204 -12.13 -9.68 -6.72
CA SER A 204 -11.07 -9.84 -5.72
C SER A 204 -11.60 -10.50 -4.44
N SER A 205 -12.82 -10.16 -4.00
CA SER A 205 -13.48 -10.80 -2.86
C SER A 205 -13.67 -12.31 -3.08
N LEU A 206 -14.15 -12.72 -4.26
CA LEU A 206 -14.26 -14.13 -4.62
C LEU A 206 -12.90 -14.84 -4.57
N THR A 207 -11.84 -14.18 -5.07
CA THR A 207 -10.48 -14.72 -5.02
C THR A 207 -9.98 -14.88 -3.59
N ILE A 208 -10.27 -13.93 -2.69
CA ILE A 208 -9.94 -14.02 -1.26
C ILE A 208 -10.68 -15.21 -0.64
N ILE A 209 -11.97 -15.38 -0.91
CA ILE A 209 -12.75 -16.51 -0.39
C ILE A 209 -12.14 -17.84 -0.85
N THR A 210 -11.78 -17.96 -2.13
CA THR A 210 -11.13 -19.18 -2.65
C THR A 210 -9.77 -19.42 -1.98
N SER A 211 -8.98 -18.36 -1.75
CA SER A 211 -7.70 -18.46 -1.05
C SER A 211 -7.85 -18.88 0.40
N GLN A 212 -8.91 -18.41 1.07
CA GLN A 212 -9.18 -18.68 2.49
C GLN A 212 -9.88 -20.01 2.74
N MET A 213 -10.63 -20.53 1.76
CA MET A 213 -11.30 -21.83 1.83
C MET A 213 -10.32 -22.98 2.09
N LYS A 214 -9.06 -22.86 1.63
CA LYS A 214 -7.99 -23.83 1.90
C LYS A 214 -7.68 -23.93 3.40
N TYR A 215 -7.64 -22.79 4.10
CA TYR A 215 -7.42 -22.75 5.54
C TYR A 215 -8.64 -23.25 6.33
N LEU A 216 -9.85 -22.99 5.84
CA LEU A 216 -11.10 -23.45 6.47
C LEU A 216 -11.30 -24.97 6.38
N LEU A 217 -10.92 -25.58 5.24
CA LEU A 217 -11.08 -27.02 5.01
C LEU A 217 -9.95 -27.86 5.64
N GLY A 218 -8.91 -27.23 6.21
CA GLY A 218 -7.79 -27.93 6.84
C GLY A 218 -6.94 -28.77 5.88
N LEU A 219 -7.17 -28.65 4.57
CA LEU A 219 -6.44 -29.42 3.56
C LEU A 219 -5.14 -28.68 3.24
N LYS A 220 -4.03 -29.27 3.69
CA LYS A 220 -2.67 -28.81 3.41
C LYS A 220 -2.31 -29.21 1.98
N ILE A 221 -2.68 -28.38 1.02
CA ILE A 221 -2.40 -28.60 -0.40
C ILE A 221 -1.08 -27.86 -0.74
N PRO A 222 -0.14 -28.50 -1.47
CA PRO A 222 1.09 -27.85 -1.93
C PRO A 222 0.82 -26.60 -2.79
#